data_AF-A0A813I9U3-F1
#
_entry.id   AF-A0A813I9U3-F1
#
_cell.length_a   1.000
_cell.length_b   1.000
_cell.length_c   1.000
_cell.angle_alpha   90.00
_cell.angle_beta   90.00
_cell.angle_gamma   90.00
#
_symmetry.space_group_name_H-M   'P 1'
#
loop_
_entity.id
_entity.type
_entity.pdbx_description
1 polymer ?
#
loop_
_entity_poly.entity_id
_entity_poly.type
_entity_poly.pdbx_seq_one_letter_code
_entity_poly.pdbx_strand_id
1 'polypeptide(L)'
;EVKGAAHCNLPTCNQLDFLPFKCDACKSTFCQDHFPYASHSCRHANKDSAQVIICPLCTVPIRLKTGEDPNLTWENHFTQSCQQSLPAKKVQ
;
A
#
# COMPACT_ATOMS: atom_id res chain seq x y z
N GLU A 1 -31.03 13.87 -13.07
CA GLU A 1 -29.60 13.51 -13.18
C GLU A 1 -28.91 13.87 -11.88
N VAL A 2 -28.37 12.89 -11.14
CA VAL A 2 -27.66 13.16 -9.87
C VAL A 2 -26.19 13.31 -10.21
N LYS A 3 -25.68 14.55 -10.18
CA LYS A 3 -24.26 14.83 -10.43
C LYS A 3 -23.40 14.01 -9.47
N GLY A 4 -22.48 13.22 -10.00
CA GLY A 4 -21.54 12.41 -9.22
C GLY A 4 -21.95 10.96 -8.99
N ALA A 5 -23.16 10.54 -9.38
CA ALA A 5 -23.55 9.13 -9.35
C ALA A 5 -22.86 8.35 -10.48
N ALA A 6 -22.44 7.12 -10.21
CA ALA A 6 -21.85 6.24 -11.21
C ALA A 6 -22.27 4.78 -10.99
N HIS A 7 -22.28 4.01 -12.08
CA HIS A 7 -22.59 2.59 -12.01
C HIS A 7 -21.38 1.79 -11.51
N CYS A 8 -21.65 0.76 -10.72
CA CYS A 8 -20.67 -0.21 -10.29
C CYS A 8 -20.06 -0.92 -11.51
N ASN A 9 -18.72 -0.93 -11.63
CA ASN A 9 -18.01 -1.56 -12.74
C ASN A 9 -17.97 -3.11 -12.65
N LEU A 10 -18.58 -3.69 -11.62
CA LEU A 10 -18.75 -5.14 -11.53
C LEU A 10 -19.90 -5.58 -12.45
N PRO A 11 -19.66 -6.47 -13.43
CA PRO A 11 -20.64 -6.84 -14.45
C PRO A 11 -21.88 -7.54 -13.88
N THR A 12 -21.77 -8.15 -12.70
CA THR A 12 -22.88 -8.82 -12.00
C THR A 12 -23.75 -7.86 -11.19
N CYS A 13 -23.33 -6.61 -10.98
CA CYS A 13 -24.04 -5.63 -10.15
C CYS A 13 -24.59 -4.47 -10.99
N ASN A 14 -23.71 -3.71 -11.67
CA ASN A 14 -24.05 -2.53 -12.48
C ASN A 14 -25.04 -1.54 -11.83
N GLN A 15 -25.12 -1.54 -10.49
CA GLN A 15 -26.04 -0.69 -9.74
C GLN A 15 -25.56 0.76 -9.79
N LEU A 16 -26.49 1.70 -9.97
CA LEU A 16 -26.23 3.12 -9.86
C LEU A 16 -26.05 3.48 -8.38
N ASP A 17 -24.84 3.90 -8.02
CA ASP A 17 -24.53 4.37 -6.67
C ASP A 17 -24.38 5.90 -6.67
N PHE A 18 -24.95 6.56 -5.67
CA PHE A 18 -24.88 8.01 -5.53
C PHE A 18 -23.57 8.48 -4.85
N LEU A 19 -22.81 7.55 -4.24
CA LEU A 19 -21.48 7.74 -3.68
C LEU A 19 -20.50 6.70 -4.26
N PRO A 20 -20.16 6.79 -5.54
CA PRO A 20 -19.25 5.84 -6.16
C PRO A 20 -17.84 5.87 -5.55
N PHE A 21 -17.29 4.70 -5.24
CA PHE A 21 -15.94 4.53 -4.71
C PHE A 21 -14.96 4.17 -5.83
N LYS A 22 -13.85 4.89 -5.92
CA LYS A 22 -12.76 4.56 -6.86
C LYS A 22 -11.74 3.67 -6.17
N CYS A 23 -11.55 2.46 -6.70
CA CYS A 23 -10.52 1.53 -6.26
C CYS A 23 -9.13 2.12 -6.52
N ASP A 24 -8.26 2.20 -5.50
CA ASP A 24 -6.94 2.79 -5.67
C ASP A 24 -5.98 1.90 -6.47
N ALA A 25 -6.17 0.57 -6.47
CA ALA A 25 -5.36 -0.34 -7.25
C ALA A 25 -5.72 -0.40 -8.75
N CYS A 26 -6.99 -0.59 -9.10
CA CYS A 26 -7.42 -0.76 -10.51
C CYS A 26 -8.08 0.49 -11.12
N LYS A 27 -8.25 1.57 -10.34
CA LYS A 27 -8.85 2.87 -10.74
C LYS A 27 -10.29 2.80 -11.25
N SER A 28 -10.91 1.62 -11.21
CA SER A 28 -12.33 1.41 -11.52
C SER A 28 -13.24 1.87 -10.38
N THR A 29 -14.49 2.12 -10.72
CA THR A 29 -15.50 2.65 -9.80
C THR A 29 -16.48 1.55 -9.38
N PHE A 30 -16.82 1.48 -8.10
CA PHE A 30 -17.71 0.46 -7.52
C PHE A 30 -18.70 1.07 -6.52
N CYS A 31 -19.80 0.36 -6.25
CA CYS A 31 -20.73 0.69 -5.17
C CYS A 31 -20.19 0.28 -3.79
N GLN A 32 -20.91 0.63 -2.72
CA GLN A 32 -20.51 0.33 -1.34
C GLN A 32 -20.22 -1.16 -1.07
N ASP A 33 -20.98 -2.09 -1.66
CA ASP A 33 -20.76 -3.53 -1.45
C ASP A 33 -19.56 -4.08 -2.24
N HIS A 34 -19.20 -3.43 -3.36
CA HIS A 34 -18.22 -3.94 -4.32
C HIS A 34 -16.91 -3.14 -4.36
N PHE A 35 -16.78 -2.05 -3.59
CA PHE A 35 -15.49 -1.34 -3.42
C PHE A 35 -14.37 -2.21 -2.82
N PRO A 36 -14.63 -3.17 -1.89
CA PRO A 36 -13.56 -3.98 -1.33
C PRO A 36 -12.86 -4.79 -2.42
N TYR A 37 -11.54 -4.94 -2.29
CA TYR A 37 -10.71 -5.65 -3.27
C TYR A 37 -11.18 -7.08 -3.56
N ALA A 38 -11.65 -7.78 -2.52
CA ALA A 38 -12.17 -9.14 -2.64
C ALA A 38 -13.50 -9.18 -3.42
N SER A 39 -14.38 -8.20 -3.20
CA SER A 39 -15.72 -8.17 -3.80
C SER A 39 -15.71 -8.00 -5.32
N HIS A 40 -14.69 -7.37 -5.88
CA HIS A 40 -14.53 -7.22 -7.34
C HIS A 40 -13.35 -8.00 -7.92
N SER A 41 -12.81 -8.97 -7.17
CA SER A 41 -11.67 -9.80 -7.59
C SER A 41 -10.53 -8.97 -8.17
N CYS A 42 -10.09 -7.95 -7.43
CA CYS A 42 -9.17 -6.96 -7.95
C CYS A 42 -7.82 -7.58 -8.32
N ARG A 43 -7.52 -7.61 -9.63
CA ARG A 43 -6.24 -8.12 -10.15
C ARG A 43 -5.03 -7.36 -9.63
N HIS A 44 -5.23 -6.13 -9.13
CA HIS A 44 -4.18 -5.25 -8.66
C HIS A 44 -4.16 -5.04 -7.14
N ALA A 45 -4.97 -5.79 -6.36
CA ALA A 45 -5.13 -5.61 -4.90
C ALA A 45 -3.81 -5.54 -4.11
N ASN A 46 -2.73 -6.12 -4.65
CA ASN A 46 -1.43 -6.23 -3.99
C ASN A 46 -0.33 -5.37 -4.63
N LYS A 47 -0.67 -4.45 -5.54
CA LYS A 47 0.35 -3.63 -6.24
C LYS A 47 0.99 -2.56 -5.36
N ASP A 48 0.33 -2.12 -4.28
CA ASP A 48 0.76 -0.98 -3.47
C ASP A 48 0.62 -1.22 -1.96
N SER A 49 0.59 -2.49 -1.52
CA SER A 49 0.66 -2.84 -0.11
C SER A 49 2.06 -2.52 0.44
N ALA A 50 2.33 -1.24 0.68
CA ALA A 50 3.56 -0.76 1.29
C ALA A 50 3.57 -1.23 2.75
N GLN A 51 4.22 -2.38 2.98
CA GLN A 51 4.50 -2.84 4.33
C GLN A 51 5.57 -1.93 4.95
N VAL A 52 5.47 -1.67 6.24
CA VAL A 52 6.41 -0.81 6.96
C VAL A 52 6.99 -1.60 8.12
N ILE A 53 8.31 -1.61 8.23
CA ILE A 53 9.00 -2.04 9.44
C ILE A 53 9.54 -0.82 10.18
N ILE A 54 9.56 -0.89 11.50
CA ILE A 54 10.16 0.16 12.32
C ILE A 54 11.57 -0.26 12.66
N CYS A 55 12.56 0.59 12.37
CA CYS A 55 13.93 0.34 12.82
C CYS A 55 13.98 0.42 14.35
N PRO A 56 14.41 -0.63 15.08
CA PRO A 56 14.46 -0.60 16.54
C PRO A 56 15.55 0.32 17.10
N LEU A 57 16.51 0.76 16.28
CA LEU A 57 17.61 1.63 16.70
C LEU A 57 17.21 3.10 16.58
N CYS A 58 16.85 3.54 15.37
CA CYS A 58 16.58 4.95 15.10
C CYS A 58 15.08 5.31 15.05
N THR A 59 14.20 4.32 15.25
CA THR A 59 12.72 4.44 15.19
C THR A 59 12.15 4.96 13.86
N VAL A 60 12.99 5.10 12.84
CA VAL A 60 12.56 5.52 11.49
C VAL A 60 11.73 4.40 10.84
N PRO A 61 10.55 4.72 10.27
CA PRO A 61 9.77 3.78 9.49
C PRO A 61 10.44 3.52 8.13
N ILE A 62 10.69 2.25 7.82
CA ILE A 62 11.27 1.79 6.57
C ILE A 62 10.17 1.17 5.71
N ARG A 63 9.99 1.70 4.49
CA ARG A 63 9.01 1.18 3.52
C ARG A 63 9.60 -0.04 2.81
N LEU A 64 8.88 -1.16 2.83
CA LEU A 64 9.18 -2.34 2.04
C LEU A 64 8.42 -2.26 0.72
N LYS A 65 9.08 -2.61 -0.38
CA LYS A 65 8.41 -2.85 -1.65
C LYS A 65 7.87 -4.28 -1.68
N THR A 66 6.86 -4.50 -2.52
CA THR A 66 6.26 -5.82 -2.73
C THR A 66 7.33 -6.83 -3.16
N GLY A 67 7.55 -7.85 -2.32
CA GLY A 67 8.52 -8.93 -2.59
C GLY A 67 9.94 -8.66 -2.08
N GLU A 68 10.21 -7.53 -1.40
CA GLU A 68 11.47 -7.34 -0.68
C GLU A 68 11.48 -8.11 0.64
N ASP A 69 12.64 -8.67 0.98
CA ASP A 69 12.85 -9.33 2.27
C ASP A 69 13.00 -8.27 3.39
N PRO A 70 12.21 -8.36 4.48
CA PRO A 70 12.26 -7.38 5.56
C PRO A 70 13.64 -7.24 6.21
N ASN A 71 14.39 -8.34 6.34
CA ASN A 71 15.70 -8.33 6.98
C ASN A 71 16.72 -7.63 6.07
N LEU A 72 16.73 -7.94 4.77
CA LEU A 72 17.60 -7.28 3.80
C LEU A 72 17.31 -5.77 3.68
N THR A 73 16.02 -5.39 3.65
CA THR A 73 15.64 -3.96 3.61
C THR A 73 16.09 -3.24 4.88
N TRP A 74 15.98 -3.87 6.05
CA TRP A 74 16.49 -3.32 7.31
C TRP A 74 18.02 -3.20 7.32
N GLU A 75 18.76 -4.21 6.84
CA GLU A 75 20.22 -4.19 6.74
C GLU A 75 20.72 -3.07 5.81
N ASN A 76 20.05 -2.86 4.69
CA ASN A 76 20.36 -1.76 3.78
C ASN A 76 20.17 -0.39 4.47
N HIS A 77 19.06 -0.23 5.21
CA HIS A 77 18.87 0.97 6.04
C HIS A 77 19.96 1.08 7.12
N PHE A 78 20.25 0.01 7.85
CA PHE A 78 21.25 -0.02 8.93
C PHE A 78 22.63 0.45 8.44
N THR A 79 23.06 -0.02 7.28
CA THR A 79 24.38 0.28 6.72
C THR A 79 24.47 1.64 6.02
N GLN A 80 23.41 2.06 5.32
CA GLN A 80 23.49 3.24 4.44
C GLN A 80 22.81 4.49 4.99
N SER A 81 21.86 4.35 5.92
CA SER A 81 20.94 5.46 6.25
C SER A 81 20.48 5.51 7.70
N CYS A 82 20.92 4.58 8.56
CA CYS A 82 20.57 4.58 9.97
C CYS A 82 21.45 5.58 10.71
N GLN A 83 20.85 6.66 11.21
CA GLN A 83 21.53 7.72 11.94
C GLN A 83 22.11 7.26 13.29
N GLN A 84 21.75 6.08 13.75
CA GLN A 84 22.28 5.44 14.97
C GLN A 84 23.16 4.22 14.67
N SER A 85 23.52 3.97 13.41
CA SER A 85 24.62 3.04 13.13
C SER A 85 25.88 3.65 13.74
N LEU A 86 26.49 2.92 14.67
CA LEU A 86 27.67 3.39 15.39
C LEU A 86 28.71 3.88 14.37
N PRO A 87 29.30 5.09 14.53
CA PRO A 87 30.48 5.41 13.75
C PRO A 87 31.53 4.36 14.09
N ALA A 88 32.16 3.77 13.06
CA ALA A 88 33.35 2.95 13.25
C ALA A 88 34.30 3.74 14.16
N LYS A 89 34.38 3.35 15.44
CA LYS A 89 35.36 3.90 16.36
C LYS A 89 36.70 3.60 15.72
N LYS A 90 37.39 4.63 15.22
CA LYS A 90 38.82 4.55 14.98
C LYS A 90 39.43 4.18 16.33
N VAL A 91 39.85 2.92 16.45
CA VAL A 91 40.71 2.46 17.53
C VAL A 91 41.97 3.31 17.43
N GLN A 92 42.20 4.15 18.45
CA GLN A 92 43.47 4.81 18.68
C GLN A 92 44.40 3.85 19.41
#